data_AF-A0A932HLG1-F1
#
_entry.id   AF-A0A932HLG1-F1
#
_cell.length_a   1.000
_cell.length_b   1.000
_cell.length_c   1.000
_cell.angle_alpha   90.00
_cell.angle_beta   90.00
_cell.angle_gamma   90.00
#
_symmetry.space_group_name_H-M   'P 1'
#
loop_
_entity.id
_entity.type
_entity.pdbx_description
1 polymer ?
#
loop_
_entity_poly.entity_id
_entity_poly.type
_entity_poly.pdbx_seq_one_letter_code
_entity_poly.pdbx_strand_id
1 'polypeptide(L)'
;GKGILSGKDVCMLEHLPLLLADGHRHFRIETVSETPAYRREVGAVYREALRRAAEEPFRQEERWWDMVRAHARIGVCNGFYFGKSGMDYAGIRPDAAGSLLTISPSAG
;
A
#
# COMPACT_ATOMS: atom_id res chain seq x y z
N GLY A 1 2.95 -6.57 20.48
CA GLY A 1 2.98 -5.10 20.65
C GLY A 1 1.57 -4.55 20.57
N LYS A 2 1.20 -3.62 21.46
CA LYS A 2 -0.04 -2.82 21.33
C LYS A 2 0.31 -1.59 20.47
N GLY A 3 0.17 -1.72 19.16
CA GLY A 3 0.30 -0.61 18.23
C GLY A 3 -1.09 -0.08 17.87
N ILE A 4 -1.29 1.23 18.00
CA ILE A 4 -2.46 1.90 17.42
C ILE A 4 -2.24 1.93 15.90
N LEU A 5 -3.12 1.28 15.13
CA LEU A 5 -3.14 1.41 13.67
C LEU A 5 -3.47 2.87 13.31
N SER A 6 -2.76 3.42 12.33
CA SER A 6 -2.74 4.85 11.97
C SER A 6 -4.05 5.39 11.37
N GLY A 7 -5.18 4.67 11.49
CA GLY A 7 -6.44 4.96 10.80
C GLY A 7 -6.36 4.86 9.27
N LYS A 8 -5.16 4.73 8.70
CA LYS A 8 -4.88 4.52 7.28
C LYS A 8 -5.19 3.07 6.87
N ASP A 9 -5.53 2.89 5.61
CA ASP A 9 -5.77 1.56 5.04
C ASP A 9 -4.46 0.83 4.79
N VAL A 10 -4.42 -0.48 5.07
CA VAL A 10 -3.24 -1.30 4.79
C VAL A 10 -3.19 -1.61 3.29
N CYS A 11 -2.08 -1.24 2.65
CA CYS A 11 -1.83 -1.44 1.23
C CYS A 11 -0.41 -1.99 1.01
N MET A 12 -0.27 -2.96 0.11
CA MET A 12 1.00 -3.62 -0.20
C MET A 12 1.37 -3.53 -1.68
N LEU A 13 0.71 -2.66 -2.44
CA LEU A 13 0.80 -2.60 -3.90
C LEU A 13 2.25 -2.42 -4.40
N GLU A 14 3.02 -1.52 -3.79
CA GLU A 14 4.44 -1.30 -4.12
C GLU A 14 5.37 -2.42 -3.66
N HIS A 15 4.94 -3.21 -2.68
CA HIS A 15 5.75 -4.25 -2.07
C HIS A 15 5.53 -5.63 -2.70
N LEU A 16 4.65 -5.75 -3.70
CA LEU A 16 4.35 -7.04 -4.33
C LEU A 16 5.60 -7.81 -4.81
N PRO A 17 6.61 -7.20 -5.46
CA PRO A 17 7.82 -7.94 -5.86
C PRO A 17 8.57 -8.53 -4.66
N LEU A 18 8.70 -7.76 -3.58
CA LEU A 18 9.35 -8.20 -2.34
C LEU A 18 8.58 -9.37 -1.72
N LEU A 19 7.25 -9.25 -1.64
CA LEU A 19 6.40 -10.31 -1.08
C LEU A 19 6.47 -11.60 -1.90
N LEU A 20 6.54 -11.51 -3.23
CA LEU A 20 6.71 -12.67 -4.10
C LEU A 20 8.09 -13.30 -3.91
N ALA A 21 9.16 -12.50 -3.78
CA ALA A 21 10.52 -12.96 -3.51
C ALA A 21 10.63 -13.68 -2.16
N ASP A 22 9.94 -13.19 -1.13
CA ASP A 22 9.87 -13.80 0.22
C ASP A 22 9.01 -15.09 0.26
N GLY A 23 8.45 -15.52 -0.86
CA GLY A 23 7.72 -16.79 -0.97
C GLY A 23 6.21 -16.68 -0.73
N HIS A 24 5.65 -15.48 -0.56
CA HIS A 24 4.20 -15.33 -0.45
C HIS A 24 3.50 -15.62 -1.78
N ARG A 25 2.40 -16.38 -1.73
CA ARG A 25 1.62 -16.79 -2.92
C ARG A 25 0.12 -16.53 -2.80
N HIS A 26 -0.36 -16.35 -1.57
CA HIS A 26 -1.78 -16.11 -1.28
C HIS A 26 -1.92 -14.69 -0.73
N PHE A 27 -2.69 -13.87 -1.44
CA PHE A 27 -2.98 -12.49 -1.09
C PHE A 27 -4.48 -12.33 -0.86
N ARG A 28 -4.84 -11.47 0.09
CA ARG A 28 -6.23 -11.20 0.46
C ARG A 28 -6.51 -9.72 0.34
N ILE A 29 -7.65 -9.39 -0.26
CA ILE A 29 -8.18 -8.03 -0.32
C ILE A 29 -9.43 -8.00 0.55
N GLU A 30 -9.40 -7.19 1.62
CA GLU A 30 -10.55 -7.02 2.51
C GLU A 30 -11.48 -5.94 1.95
N THR A 31 -12.73 -6.31 1.67
CA THR A 31 -13.70 -5.43 0.98
C THR A 31 -15.13 -5.57 1.49
N VAL A 32 -15.31 -6.07 2.73
CA VAL A 32 -16.63 -6.45 3.28
C VAL A 32 -17.61 -5.28 3.29
N SER A 33 -17.16 -4.07 3.60
CA SER A 33 -17.97 -2.84 3.61
C SER A 33 -18.17 -2.22 2.22
N GLU A 34 -17.48 -2.72 1.19
CA GLU A 34 -17.33 -2.02 -0.07
C GLU A 34 -18.31 -2.46 -1.15
N THR A 35 -18.54 -1.57 -2.12
CA THR A 35 -19.48 -1.80 -3.22
C THR A 35 -19.00 -2.91 -4.17
N PRO A 36 -19.91 -3.63 -4.86
CA PRO A 36 -19.52 -4.60 -5.88
C PRO A 36 -18.67 -4.02 -7.02
N ALA A 37 -18.85 -2.73 -7.34
CA ALA A 37 -18.04 -2.04 -8.35
C ALA A 37 -16.59 -1.91 -7.87
N TYR A 38 -16.37 -1.39 -6.65
CA TYR A 38 -15.04 -1.31 -6.05
C TYR A 38 -14.36 -2.67 -5.99
N ARG A 39 -15.07 -3.71 -5.53
CA ARG A 39 -14.52 -5.07 -5.43
C ARG A 39 -13.97 -5.59 -6.76
N ARG A 40 -14.68 -5.31 -7.86
CA ARG A 40 -14.24 -5.68 -9.21
C ARG A 40 -13.01 -4.89 -9.63
N GLU A 41 -13.00 -3.59 -9.36
CA GLU A 41 -11.92 -2.69 -9.75
C GLU A 41 -10.63 -2.97 -8.98
N VAL A 42 -10.68 -3.02 -7.65
CA VAL A 42 -9.52 -3.34 -6.81
C VAL A 42 -8.96 -4.73 -7.12
N GLY A 43 -9.84 -5.71 -7.37
CA GLY A 43 -9.43 -7.05 -7.78
C GLY A 43 -8.73 -7.07 -9.15
N ALA A 44 -9.18 -6.25 -10.11
CA ALA A 44 -8.53 -6.12 -11.42
C ALA A 44 -7.14 -5.48 -11.29
N VAL A 45 -7.02 -4.41 -10.49
CA VAL A 45 -5.74 -3.73 -10.22
C VAL A 45 -4.74 -4.68 -9.58
N TYR A 46 -5.10 -5.36 -8.49
CA TYR A 46 -4.17 -6.27 -7.80
C TYR A 46 -3.82 -7.50 -8.64
N ARG A 47 -4.76 -8.02 -9.46
CA ARG A 47 -4.45 -9.11 -10.38
C ARG A 47 -3.42 -8.70 -11.42
N GLU A 48 -3.58 -7.51 -12.00
CA GLU A 48 -2.62 -6.97 -12.95
C GLU A 48 -1.26 -6.71 -12.28
N ALA A 49 -1.25 -6.05 -11.14
CA ALA A 49 -0.04 -5.71 -10.41
C ALA A 49 0.74 -6.96 -9.98
N LEU A 50 0.06 -8.01 -9.52
CA LEU A 50 0.68 -9.30 -9.20
C LEU A 50 1.30 -9.96 -10.43
N ARG A 51 0.61 -9.96 -11.58
CA ARG A 51 1.17 -10.49 -12.84
C ARG A 51 2.45 -9.76 -13.21
N ARG A 52 2.43 -8.43 -13.17
CA ARG A 52 3.60 -7.61 -13.50
C ARG A 52 4.72 -7.71 -12.47
N ALA A 53 4.40 -7.92 -11.20
CA ALA A 53 5.39 -8.09 -10.14
C ALA A 53 6.14 -9.43 -10.22
N ALA A 54 5.58 -10.42 -10.91
CA ALA A 54 6.25 -11.67 -11.24
C ALA A 54 7.20 -11.55 -12.46
N GLU A 55 7.19 -10.40 -13.15
CA GLU A 55 8.01 -10.11 -14.32
C GLU A 55 9.09 -9.07 -13.93
N GLU A 56 10.32 -9.21 -14.43
CA GLU A 56 11.38 -8.22 -14.22
C GLU A 56 11.60 -7.37 -15.48
N PRO A 57 11.69 -6.02 -15.38
CA PRO A 57 11.58 -5.20 -14.18
C PRO A 57 10.13 -4.85 -13.81
N PHE A 58 9.79 -4.88 -12.52
CA PHE A 58 8.50 -4.38 -12.04
C PHE A 58 8.41 -2.86 -12.15
N ARG A 59 7.34 -2.37 -12.78
CA ARG A 59 7.02 -0.95 -12.88
C ARG A 59 5.61 -0.71 -12.40
N GLN A 60 5.47 0.23 -11.47
CA GLN A 60 4.17 0.66 -10.97
C GLN A 60 3.46 1.52 -12.02
N GLU A 61 2.14 1.40 -12.09
CA GLU A 61 1.31 2.23 -12.94
C GLU A 61 0.47 3.20 -12.10
N GLU A 62 0.47 4.48 -12.49
CA GLU A 62 -0.24 5.53 -11.76
C GLU A 62 -1.74 5.22 -11.60
N ARG A 63 -2.35 4.59 -12.63
CA ARG A 63 -3.76 4.19 -12.58
C ARG A 63 -4.11 3.25 -11.43
N TRP A 64 -3.15 2.44 -10.97
CA TRP A 64 -3.38 1.56 -9.83
C TRP A 64 -3.52 2.39 -8.55
N TRP A 65 -2.68 3.42 -8.42
CA TRP A 65 -2.72 4.33 -7.29
C TRP A 65 -3.90 5.29 -7.32
N ASP A 66 -4.36 5.70 -8.50
CA ASP A 66 -5.58 6.49 -8.63
C ASP A 66 -6.78 5.76 -8.02
N MET A 67 -6.95 4.48 -8.35
CA MET A 67 -8.01 3.64 -7.78
C MET A 67 -7.86 3.50 -6.25
N VAL A 68 -6.64 3.23 -5.75
CA VAL A 68 -6.39 3.09 -4.31
C VAL A 68 -6.68 4.40 -3.57
N ARG A 69 -6.18 5.54 -4.07
CA ARG A 69 -6.35 6.86 -3.44
C ARG A 69 -7.79 7.34 -3.50
N ALA A 70 -8.56 6.97 -4.52
CA ALA A 70 -9.98 7.29 -4.60
C ALA A 70 -10.78 6.69 -3.43
N HIS A 71 -10.29 5.60 -2.82
CA HIS A 71 -10.98 4.88 -1.75
C HIS A 71 -10.29 5.04 -0.38
N ALA A 72 -8.99 5.35 -0.34
CA ALA A 72 -8.24 5.52 0.90
C ALA A 72 -8.39 6.94 1.49
N ARG A 73 -9.48 7.19 2.22
CA ARG A 73 -9.86 8.53 2.73
C ARG A 73 -8.79 9.21 3.61
N ILE A 74 -8.06 8.43 4.41
CA ILE A 74 -7.00 8.92 5.33
C ILE A 74 -5.61 8.71 4.71
N GLY A 75 -5.52 7.92 3.63
CA GLY A 75 -4.29 7.45 3.03
C GLY A 75 -4.01 5.98 3.37
N VAL A 76 -2.87 5.49 2.89
CA VAL A 76 -2.46 4.09 3.00
C VAL A 76 -1.19 3.92 3.84
N CYS A 77 -0.99 2.71 4.37
CA CYS A 77 0.21 2.29 5.09
C CYS A 77 0.54 0.81 4.83
N ASN A 78 1.74 0.37 5.20
CA ASN A 78 2.10 -1.06 5.21
C ASN A 78 1.89 -1.71 6.61
N GLY A 79 1.16 -1.03 7.51
CA GLY A 79 0.91 -1.49 8.86
C GLY A 79 2.19 -1.71 9.67
N PHE A 80 2.42 -2.94 10.12
CA PHE A 80 3.62 -3.36 10.86
C PHE A 80 4.45 -4.41 10.11
N TYR A 81 4.17 -4.59 8.81
CA TYR A 81 4.68 -5.74 8.05
C TYR A 81 6.21 -5.79 8.00
N PHE A 82 6.89 -4.64 7.99
CA PHE A 82 8.35 -4.54 7.97
C PHE A 82 8.97 -4.12 9.31
N GLY A 83 8.31 -4.42 10.43
CA GLY A 83 8.88 -4.23 11.77
C GLY A 83 9.01 -2.78 12.26
N LYS A 84 8.62 -1.80 11.44
CA LYS A 84 8.44 -0.39 11.83
C LYS A 84 6.96 -0.04 11.79
N SER A 85 6.50 0.85 12.66
CA SER A 85 5.17 1.45 12.54
C SER A 85 5.13 2.21 11.22
N GLY A 86 4.38 1.71 10.23
CA GLY A 86 4.23 2.24 8.87
C GLY A 86 3.55 3.61 8.79
N MET A 87 4.14 4.61 9.43
CA MET A 87 3.58 5.95 9.58
C MET A 87 3.86 6.83 8.36
N ASP A 88 4.99 6.62 7.68
CA ASP A 88 5.32 7.26 6.40
C ASP A 88 4.74 6.39 5.26
N TYR A 89 4.10 6.92 4.21
CA TYR A 89 4.64 6.97 2.83
C TYR A 89 3.55 7.39 1.82
N ALA A 90 4.02 7.74 0.60
CA ALA A 90 3.44 7.96 -0.75
C ALA A 90 2.00 8.50 -0.96
N GLY A 91 1.06 8.25 -0.05
CA GLY A 91 -0.33 8.75 -0.09
C GLY A 91 -0.57 10.02 0.72
N ILE A 92 0.47 10.62 1.31
CA ILE A 92 0.34 11.88 2.04
C ILE A 92 0.21 13.01 1.01
N ARG A 93 -0.96 13.67 0.99
CA ARG A 93 -1.07 14.96 0.30
C ARG A 93 -0.12 15.96 0.99
N PRO A 94 0.70 16.72 0.25
CA PRO A 94 1.61 17.72 0.85
C PRO A 94 0.89 18.87 1.56
N ASP A 95 -0.43 19.02 1.44
CA ASP A 95 -1.23 20.08 2.08
C ASP A 95 -1.84 19.69 3.43
N ALA A 96 -1.60 18.47 3.93
CA ALA A 96 -1.86 18.13 5.33
C ALA A 96 -0.82 18.83 6.22
N ALA A 97 -1.04 20.10 6.50
CA ALA A 97 -0.23 20.94 7.38
C ALA A 97 0.07 20.21 8.70
N GLY A 98 1.30 19.72 8.88
CA GLY A 98 1.72 19.14 10.16
C GLY A 98 2.88 18.15 10.14
N SER A 99 3.31 17.60 8.99
CA SER A 99 4.39 16.60 8.97
C SER A 99 5.68 17.15 8.33
N LEU A 100 6.28 18.13 8.98
CA LEU A 100 7.67 18.53 8.73
C LEU A 100 8.55 17.67 9.63
N LEU A 101 8.98 16.50 9.15
CA LEU A 101 10.13 15.81 9.72
C LEU A 101 11.03 15.33 8.58
N THR A 102 12.07 16.12 8.40
CA THR A 102 13.29 15.87 7.64
C THR A 102 13.80 14.45 7.80
N ILE A 103 14.09 13.82 6.67
CA ILE A 103 14.87 12.58 6.58
C ILE A 103 16.31 12.90 7.00
N SER A 104 16.72 12.45 8.18
CA SER A 104 18.14 12.17 8.44
C SER A 104 18.36 10.67 8.29
N PRO A 105 19.31 10.22 7.44
CA PRO A 105 19.66 8.82 7.39
C PRO A 105 20.42 8.46 8.67
N SER A 106 19.87 7.57 9.48
CA SER A 106 20.64 6.94 10.55
C SER A 106 21.60 5.94 9.91
N ALA A 107 22.89 6.30 9.89
CA ALA A 107 23.97 5.35 9.71
C ALA A 107 23.93 4.31 10.83
N GLY A 108 24.15 3.04 10.48
CA GLY A 108 24.21 1.89 11.38
C GLY A 108 24.27 0.61 10.58
#